data_AF-A0A959YYZ6-F1
#
_entry.id   AF-A0A959YYZ6-F1
#
_cell.length_a   1.000
_cell.length_b   1.000
_cell.length_c   1.000
_cell.angle_alpha   90.00
_cell.angle_beta   90.00
_cell.angle_gamma   90.00
#
_symmetry.space_group_name_H-M   'P 1'
#
loop_
_entity.id
_entity.type
_entity.pdbx_description
1 polymer ?
#
loop_
_entity_poly.entity_id
_entity_poly.type
_entity_poly.pdbx_seq_one_letter_code
_entity_poly.pdbx_strand_id
1 'polypeptide(L)'
;LESKAQDLEGRIAQGSVLHTTAISAGALFVRNNGKQVETDRARKAEMIKCCFTLGENKVTSAGDKVFFMRIISPDGKVLPAGSGDDRFRFQGVEGEFSAKREVNYQNQPVDVCIFWNASNEMRTGQYIVEIYESEALVSSSTFDLK
;
A
#
# COMPACT_ATOMS: atom_id res chain seq x y z
N LEU A 1 -25.04 -29.30 -7.36
CA LEU A 1 -24.37 -29.16 -6.05
C LEU A 1 -23.07 -28.35 -6.18
N GLU A 2 -22.32 -28.51 -7.27
CA GLU A 2 -21.10 -27.73 -7.56
C GLU A 2 -21.33 -26.20 -7.64
N SER A 3 -22.42 -25.73 -8.24
CA SER A 3 -22.63 -24.27 -8.38
C SER A 3 -22.89 -23.53 -7.05
N LYS A 4 -23.38 -24.22 -6.01
CA LYS A 4 -23.59 -23.61 -4.68
C LYS A 4 -22.31 -23.54 -3.87
N ALA A 5 -21.43 -24.53 -4.03
CA ALA A 5 -20.11 -24.53 -3.39
C ALA A 5 -19.22 -23.42 -3.97
N GLN A 6 -19.20 -23.27 -5.30
CA GLN A 6 -18.45 -22.20 -5.97
C GLN A 6 -18.98 -20.80 -5.63
N ASP A 7 -20.30 -20.62 -5.51
CA ASP A 7 -20.90 -19.33 -5.11
C ASP A 7 -20.55 -18.97 -3.66
N LEU A 8 -20.60 -19.94 -2.74
CA LEU A 8 -20.21 -19.73 -1.35
C LEU A 8 -18.71 -19.43 -1.21
N GLU A 9 -17.85 -20.17 -1.91
CA GLU A 9 -16.41 -19.93 -1.94
C GLU A 9 -16.08 -18.54 -2.51
N GLY A 10 -16.74 -18.12 -3.59
CA GLY A 10 -16.57 -16.78 -4.16
C GLY A 10 -17.00 -15.66 -3.21
N ARG A 11 -18.11 -15.85 -2.49
CA ARG A 11 -18.59 -14.88 -1.48
C ARG A 11 -17.68 -14.82 -0.25
N ILE A 12 -17.13 -15.95 0.17
CA ILE A 12 -16.17 -16.02 1.28
C ILE A 12 -14.85 -15.35 0.87
N ALA A 13 -14.37 -15.58 -0.36
CA ALA A 13 -13.16 -14.96 -0.89
C ALA A 13 -13.28 -13.43 -1.02
N GLN A 14 -14.46 -12.91 -1.38
CA GLN A 14 -14.71 -11.46 -1.35
C GLN A 14 -14.79 -10.91 0.08
N GLY A 15 -15.38 -11.65 1.02
CA GLY A 15 -15.51 -11.22 2.43
C GLY A 15 -14.22 -11.28 3.25
N SER A 16 -13.22 -12.06 2.82
CA SER A 16 -11.93 -12.17 3.51
C SER A 16 -10.96 -11.04 3.22
N VAL A 17 -11.17 -10.27 2.15
CA VAL A 17 -10.35 -9.10 1.80
C VAL A 17 -10.44 -8.07 2.92
N LEU A 18 -9.29 -7.60 3.39
CA LEU A 18 -9.24 -6.54 4.38
C LEU A 18 -9.70 -5.22 3.75
N HIS A 19 -10.52 -4.48 4.49
CA HIS A 19 -10.96 -3.14 4.10
C HIS A 19 -10.36 -2.11 5.05
N THR A 20 -10.04 -0.94 4.50
CA THR A 20 -9.56 0.19 5.28
C THR A 20 -10.69 1.17 5.57
N THR A 21 -10.77 1.68 6.80
CA THR A 21 -11.71 2.75 7.17
C THR A 21 -11.17 4.14 6.82
N ALA A 22 -9.84 4.28 6.74
CA ALA A 22 -9.17 5.50 6.34
C ALA A 22 -7.87 5.16 5.60
N ILE A 23 -7.48 6.03 4.66
CA ILE A 23 -6.18 5.99 3.97
C ILE A 23 -5.73 7.40 3.63
N SER A 24 -4.43 7.67 3.78
CA SER A 24 -3.79 8.92 3.37
C SER A 24 -2.36 8.64 2.91
N ALA A 25 -2.02 9.15 1.73
CA ALA A 25 -0.68 9.11 1.17
C ALA A 25 -0.12 10.52 0.98
N GLY A 26 1.19 10.67 1.11
CA GLY A 26 1.87 11.93 0.88
C GLY A 26 3.39 11.80 0.94
N ALA A 27 4.10 12.86 0.52
CA ALA A 27 5.54 12.90 0.58
C ALA A 27 6.06 13.62 1.82
N LEU A 28 7.23 13.19 2.29
CA LEU A 28 7.94 13.74 3.43
C LEU A 28 9.35 14.17 3.03
N PHE A 29 9.90 15.10 3.79
CA PHE A 29 11.33 15.43 3.79
C PHE A 29 11.85 15.50 5.23
N VAL A 30 13.15 15.25 5.41
CA VAL A 30 13.80 15.31 6.72
C VAL A 30 14.45 16.68 6.89
N ARG A 31 14.04 17.43 7.92
CA ARG A 31 14.72 18.68 8.29
C ARG A 31 16.10 18.41 8.89
N ASN A 32 16.96 19.43 8.93
CA ASN A 32 18.29 19.36 9.56
C ASN A 32 18.27 18.85 11.02
N ASN A 33 17.13 18.97 11.73
CA ASN A 33 16.96 18.47 13.09
C ASN A 33 16.40 17.03 13.16
N GLY A 34 16.37 16.29 12.04
CA GLY A 34 15.84 14.93 11.94
C GLY A 34 14.32 14.83 11.87
N LYS A 35 13.58 15.93 11.95
CA LYS A 35 12.10 15.90 11.91
C LYS A 35 11.61 15.63 10.48
N GLN A 36 10.79 14.59 10.32
CA GLN A 36 10.02 14.33 9.11
C GLN A 36 8.86 15.32 8.99
N VAL A 37 8.71 15.95 7.83
CA VAL A 37 7.68 16.97 7.56
C VAL A 37 7.06 16.73 6.19
N GLU A 38 5.74 16.85 6.09
CA GLU A 38 5.01 16.74 4.84
C GLU A 38 5.39 17.85 3.84
N THR A 39 5.47 17.50 2.57
CA THR A 39 5.70 18.44 1.49
C THR A 39 4.97 18.03 0.23
N ASP A 40 4.48 19.02 -0.50
CA ASP A 40 3.96 18.88 -1.85
C ASP A 40 5.00 19.25 -2.92
N ARG A 41 6.26 19.50 -2.55
CA ARG A 41 7.30 19.96 -3.50
C ARG A 41 8.12 18.79 -3.98
N ALA A 42 8.12 18.51 -5.27
CA ALA A 42 8.79 17.36 -5.85
C ALA A 42 10.29 17.32 -5.47
N ARG A 43 10.98 18.45 -5.65
CA ARG A 43 12.41 18.61 -5.30
C ARG A 43 12.77 18.43 -3.83
N LYS A 44 11.79 18.43 -2.92
CA LYS A 44 12.03 18.22 -1.48
C LYS A 44 11.62 16.83 -1.03
N ALA A 45 10.78 16.13 -1.79
CA ALA A 45 10.26 14.84 -1.40
C ALA A 45 11.40 13.82 -1.34
N GLU A 46 11.70 13.34 -0.13
CA GLU A 46 12.73 12.33 0.14
C GLU A 46 12.10 10.98 0.47
N MET A 47 10.85 10.97 0.94
CA MET A 47 10.11 9.76 1.28
C MET A 47 8.65 9.88 0.84
N ILE A 48 8.01 8.74 0.59
CA ILE A 48 6.56 8.63 0.50
C ILE A 48 6.08 7.84 1.72
N LYS A 49 5.02 8.34 2.38
CA LYS A 49 4.32 7.67 3.46
C LYS A 49 2.89 7.40 3.03
N CYS A 50 2.41 6.19 3.24
CA CYS A 50 1.00 5.86 3.17
C CYS A 50 0.55 5.28 4.50
N CYS A 51 -0.39 5.95 5.17
CA CYS A 51 -1.01 5.48 6.40
C CYS A 51 -2.45 5.07 6.13
N PHE A 52 -2.89 3.96 6.70
CA PHE A 52 -4.24 3.45 6.59
C PHE A 52 -4.66 2.75 7.87
N THR A 53 -5.97 2.70 8.11
CA THR A 53 -6.57 2.02 9.25
C THR A 53 -7.29 0.78 8.74
N LEU A 54 -6.81 -0.40 9.13
CA LEU A 54 -7.53 -1.65 8.90
C LEU A 54 -8.80 -1.67 9.75
N GLY A 55 -9.95 -1.99 9.16
CA GLY A 55 -11.18 -2.19 9.90
C GLY A 55 -11.22 -3.54 10.61
N GLU A 56 -12.23 -3.74 11.46
CA GLU A 56 -12.60 -5.05 11.96
C GLU A 56 -13.09 -5.94 10.80
N ASN A 57 -12.55 -7.15 10.67
CA ASN A 57 -13.00 -8.17 9.73
C ASN A 57 -12.99 -9.53 10.44
N LYS A 58 -14.18 -10.09 10.69
CA LYS A 58 -14.38 -11.39 11.37
C LYS A 58 -14.29 -12.59 10.42
N VAL A 59 -14.24 -12.35 9.11
CA VAL A 59 -14.17 -13.38 8.06
C VAL A 59 -12.71 -13.75 7.79
N THR A 60 -11.80 -12.78 7.85
CA THR A 60 -10.37 -13.03 7.66
C THR A 60 -9.73 -13.62 8.92
N SER A 61 -8.71 -14.47 8.76
CA SER A 61 -7.96 -15.01 9.89
C SER A 61 -7.08 -13.95 10.56
N ALA A 62 -7.06 -13.95 11.90
CA ALA A 62 -6.04 -13.24 12.67
C ALA A 62 -4.64 -13.81 12.40
N GLY A 63 -3.62 -12.99 12.63
CA GLY A 63 -2.21 -13.35 12.49
C GLY A 63 -1.41 -12.28 11.75
N ASP A 64 -0.18 -12.63 11.39
CA ASP A 64 0.71 -11.74 10.65
C ASP A 64 0.24 -11.61 9.19
N LYS A 65 0.03 -10.36 8.76
CA LYS A 65 -0.38 -9.98 7.41
C LYS A 65 0.70 -9.12 6.79
N VAL A 66 1.12 -9.45 5.57
CA VAL A 66 2.10 -8.65 4.82
C VAL A 66 1.37 -7.75 3.85
N PHE A 67 1.54 -6.45 4.03
CA PHE A 67 1.01 -5.44 3.12
C PHE A 67 2.09 -4.99 2.15
N PHE A 68 1.76 -5.00 0.87
CA PHE A 68 2.61 -4.51 -0.21
C PHE A 68 2.09 -3.14 -0.66
N MET A 69 2.97 -2.15 -0.67
CA MET A 69 2.70 -0.82 -1.21
C MET A 69 3.26 -0.72 -2.62
N ARG A 70 2.44 -0.31 -3.58
CA ARG A 70 2.87 0.09 -4.92
C ARG A 70 2.65 1.58 -5.10
N ILE A 71 3.69 2.27 -5.52
CA ILE A 71 3.65 3.69 -5.85
C ILE A 71 3.81 3.82 -7.36
N ILE A 72 2.79 4.34 -8.02
CA ILE A 72 2.78 4.62 -9.45
C ILE A 72 3.09 6.10 -9.65
N SER A 73 4.16 6.38 -10.37
CA SER A 73 4.61 7.74 -10.70
C SER A 73 3.73 8.40 -11.77
N PRO A 74 3.85 9.73 -11.97
CA PRO A 74 3.09 10.45 -12.98
C PRO A 74 3.28 9.94 -14.42
N ASP A 75 4.40 9.27 -14.72
CA ASP A 75 4.68 8.63 -16.02
C ASP A 75 4.19 7.17 -16.09
N GLY A 76 3.42 6.71 -15.10
CA GLY A 76 2.79 5.38 -15.07
C GLY A 76 3.72 4.24 -14.66
N LYS A 77 4.90 4.53 -14.11
CA LYS A 77 5.88 3.52 -13.68
C LYS A 77 5.75 3.23 -12.20
N VAL A 78 6.00 1.98 -11.82
CA VAL A 78 6.11 1.64 -10.40
C VAL A 78 7.47 2.10 -9.89
N LEU A 79 7.51 2.75 -8.73
CA LEU A 79 8.76 3.04 -8.03
C LEU A 79 9.25 1.77 -7.34
N PRO A 80 10.46 1.26 -7.65
CA PRO A 80 10.92 -0.01 -7.11
C PRO A 80 11.35 0.11 -5.64
N ALA A 81 11.30 -0.99 -4.91
CA ALA A 81 11.79 -1.09 -3.53
C ALA A 81 13.32 -0.98 -3.38
N GLY A 82 14.06 -1.08 -4.49
CA GLY A 82 15.50 -0.80 -4.57
C GLY A 82 16.36 -2.03 -4.91
N SER A 83 15.87 -3.25 -4.69
CA SER A 83 16.50 -4.48 -5.19
C SER A 83 15.82 -4.92 -6.50
N GLY A 84 16.62 -5.37 -7.47
CA GLY A 84 16.13 -5.74 -8.80
C GLY A 84 15.14 -6.92 -8.85
N ASP A 85 14.89 -7.59 -7.72
CA ASP A 85 14.03 -8.79 -7.60
C ASP A 85 12.77 -8.54 -6.74
N ASP A 86 12.40 -7.30 -6.46
CA ASP A 86 11.23 -6.96 -5.63
C ASP A 86 9.90 -7.09 -6.41
N ARG A 87 9.58 -8.33 -6.79
CA ARG A 87 8.35 -8.68 -7.51
C ARG A 87 7.38 -9.47 -6.63
N PHE A 88 6.10 -9.29 -6.90
CA PHE A 88 5.00 -9.95 -6.21
C PHE A 88 3.78 -10.11 -7.16
N ARG A 89 2.83 -10.98 -6.83
CA ARG A 89 1.61 -11.20 -7.64
C ARG A 89 0.46 -10.33 -7.18
N PHE A 90 0.01 -9.40 -8.01
CA PHE A 90 -1.17 -8.57 -7.77
C PHE A 90 -2.27 -9.03 -8.72
N GLN A 91 -3.41 -9.48 -8.19
CA GLN A 91 -4.55 -9.94 -8.99
C GLN A 91 -4.15 -10.99 -10.06
N GLY A 92 -3.29 -11.94 -9.70
CA GLY A 92 -2.78 -12.97 -10.61
C GLY A 92 -1.71 -12.51 -11.61
N VAL A 93 -1.28 -11.24 -11.59
CA VAL A 93 -0.20 -10.71 -12.45
C VAL A 93 1.04 -10.39 -11.62
N GLU A 94 2.19 -10.87 -12.07
CA GLU A 94 3.46 -10.58 -11.42
C GLU A 94 3.92 -9.15 -11.77
N GLY A 95 4.12 -8.31 -10.74
CA GLY A 95 4.58 -6.92 -10.89
C GLY A 95 5.55 -6.52 -9.79
N GLU A 96 6.02 -5.28 -9.84
CA GLU A 96 6.90 -4.70 -8.82
C GLU A 96 6.11 -4.10 -7.65
N PHE A 97 6.70 -4.11 -6.46
CA PHE A 97 6.27 -3.31 -5.31
C PHE A 97 7.31 -2.26 -4.92
N SER A 98 6.85 -1.23 -4.22
CA SER A 98 7.69 -0.14 -3.72
C SER A 98 8.14 -0.40 -2.28
N ALA A 99 7.26 -0.89 -1.41
CA ALA A 99 7.66 -1.25 -0.05
C ALA A 99 6.71 -2.32 0.50
N LYS A 100 7.10 -2.97 1.60
CA LYS A 100 6.20 -3.87 2.32
C LYS A 100 6.29 -3.67 3.83
N ARG A 101 5.23 -4.02 4.53
CA ARG A 101 5.17 -4.02 5.99
C ARG A 101 4.37 -5.21 6.49
N GLU A 102 4.95 -5.93 7.45
CA GLU A 102 4.23 -6.95 8.20
C GLU A 102 3.51 -6.32 9.39
N VAL A 103 2.27 -6.75 9.63
CA VAL A 103 1.41 -6.27 10.71
C VAL A 103 0.72 -7.47 11.34
N ASN A 104 0.84 -7.58 12.66
CA ASN A 104 0.07 -8.54 13.42
C ASN A 104 -1.38 -8.05 13.56
N TYR A 105 -2.30 -8.64 12.78
CA TYR A 105 -3.70 -8.26 12.74
C TYR A 105 -4.55 -9.23 13.57
N GLN A 106 -5.26 -8.71 14.57
CA GLN A 106 -6.03 -9.51 15.52
C GLN A 106 -7.55 -9.40 15.30
N ASN A 107 -8.00 -9.23 14.05
CA ASN A 107 -9.40 -8.94 13.71
C ASN A 107 -9.96 -7.65 14.37
N GLN A 108 -9.08 -6.75 14.80
CA GLN A 108 -9.42 -5.48 15.43
C GLN A 108 -8.88 -4.32 14.60
N PRO A 109 -9.39 -3.09 14.78
CA PRO A 109 -8.86 -1.93 14.09
C PRO A 109 -7.36 -1.71 14.39
N VAL A 110 -6.56 -1.51 13.34
CA VAL A 110 -5.11 -1.28 13.46
C VAL A 110 -4.68 -0.20 12.48
N ASP A 111 -3.94 0.79 12.99
CA ASP A 111 -3.30 1.81 12.16
C ASP A 111 -1.93 1.33 11.66
N VAL A 112 -1.72 1.47 10.36
CA VAL A 112 -0.53 1.01 9.65
C VAL A 112 0.02 2.17 8.82
N CYS A 113 1.34 2.38 8.85
CA CYS A 113 2.01 3.30 7.94
C CYS A 113 3.15 2.59 7.21
N ILE A 114 3.20 2.66 5.89
CA ILE A 114 4.29 2.13 5.08
C ILE A 114 5.07 3.31 4.51
N PHE A 115 6.39 3.21 4.55
CA PHE A 115 7.31 4.24 4.07
C PHE A 115 8.13 3.70 2.92
N TRP A 116 8.37 4.54 1.93
CA TRP A 116 9.29 4.31 0.83
C TRP A 116 10.26 5.47 0.73
N ASN A 117 11.55 5.18 0.54
CA ASN A 117 12.59 6.19 0.44
C ASN A 117 12.95 6.44 -1.02
N ALA A 118 12.97 7.70 -1.43
CA ALA A 118 13.36 8.07 -2.77
C ALA A 118 14.88 7.94 -2.94
N SER A 119 15.31 7.24 -3.99
CA SER A 119 16.73 7.16 -4.37
C SER A 119 17.16 8.33 -5.27
N ASN A 120 16.20 8.99 -5.92
CA ASN A 120 16.42 10.09 -6.85
C ASN A 120 15.38 11.18 -6.62
N GLU A 121 15.60 12.36 -7.20
CA GLU A 121 14.61 13.45 -7.17
C GLU A 121 13.26 12.99 -7.72
N MET A 122 12.19 13.33 -7.00
CA MET A 122 10.83 13.00 -7.37
C MET A 122 10.33 13.91 -8.51
N ARG A 123 9.41 13.40 -9.32
CA ARG A 123 8.81 14.16 -10.43
C ARG A 123 7.61 14.96 -9.95
N THR A 124 7.34 16.07 -10.60
CA THR A 124 6.08 16.82 -10.44
C THR A 124 4.94 16.03 -11.11
N GLY A 125 3.77 16.00 -10.47
CA GLY A 125 2.56 15.34 -10.95
C GLY A 125 1.86 14.50 -9.89
N GLN A 126 0.81 13.81 -10.33
CA GLN A 126 0.02 12.92 -9.48
C GLN A 126 0.70 11.56 -9.32
N TYR A 127 0.78 11.12 -8.08
CA TYR A 127 1.19 9.78 -7.69
C TYR A 127 -0.02 8.99 -7.21
N ILE A 128 -0.07 7.71 -7.57
CA ILE A 128 -1.07 6.77 -7.07
C ILE A 128 -0.37 5.80 -6.13
N VAL A 129 -0.98 5.56 -4.97
CA VAL A 129 -0.50 4.59 -3.99
C VAL A 129 -1.55 3.53 -3.80
N GLU A 130 -1.18 2.28 -4.04
CA GLU A 130 -2.02 1.10 -3.88
C GLU A 130 -1.46 0.24 -2.74
N ILE A 131 -2.35 -0.30 -1.91
CA ILE A 131 -2.04 -1.22 -0.83
C ILE A 131 -2.67 -2.57 -1.15
N TYR A 132 -1.85 -3.61 -1.17
CA TYR A 132 -2.25 -4.98 -1.41
C TYR A 132 -1.95 -5.85 -0.18
N GLU A 133 -2.77 -6.87 0.04
CA GLU A 133 -2.51 -7.96 0.98
C GLU A 133 -2.83 -9.26 0.26
N SER A 134 -1.92 -10.24 0.37
CA SER A 134 -1.91 -11.39 -0.55
C SER A 134 -2.05 -10.84 -1.98
N GLU A 135 -2.98 -11.27 -2.82
CA GLU A 135 -3.09 -10.73 -4.20
C GLU A 135 -4.19 -9.67 -4.38
N ALA A 136 -4.89 -9.28 -3.30
CA ALA A 136 -6.08 -8.44 -3.35
C ALA A 136 -5.75 -6.97 -3.07
N LEU A 137 -6.37 -6.07 -3.83
CA LEU A 137 -6.31 -4.63 -3.55
C LEU A 137 -7.12 -4.35 -2.29
N VAL A 138 -6.45 -3.84 -1.26
CA VAL A 138 -7.06 -3.48 0.04
C VAL A 138 -7.55 -2.04 0.01
N SER A 139 -6.73 -1.12 -0.52
CA SER A 139 -7.05 0.30 -0.58
C SER A 139 -6.13 1.05 -1.53
N SER A 140 -6.53 2.24 -1.95
CA SER A 140 -5.72 3.13 -2.79
C SER A 140 -5.93 4.59 -2.41
N SER A 141 -4.89 5.41 -2.60
CA SER A 141 -4.93 6.85 -2.40
C SER A 141 -4.06 7.55 -3.44
N THR A 142 -4.22 8.86 -3.59
CA THR A 142 -3.46 9.68 -4.52
C THR A 142 -2.93 10.92 -3.82
N PHE A 143 -1.78 11.42 -4.26
CA PHE A 143 -1.27 12.72 -3.84
C PHE A 143 -0.50 13.39 -4.99
N ASP A 144 -0.39 14.72 -4.93
CA ASP A 144 0.27 15.50 -5.97
C ASP A 144 1.58 16.12 -5.46
N LEU A 145 2.61 16.06 -6.29
CA LEU A 145 3.83 16.84 -6.12
C LEU A 145 3.86 17.96 -7.17
N LYS A 146 4.35 19.13 -6.77
CA LYS A 146 4.48 20.35 -7.56
C LYS A 146 5.94 20.75 -7.73
#